data_AF-F3UAQ8-F1
#
_entry.id   AF-F3UAQ8-F1
#
_cell.length_a   1.000
_cell.length_b   1.000
_cell.length_c   1.000
_cell.angle_alpha   90.00
_cell.angle_beta   90.00
_cell.angle_gamma   90.00
#
_symmetry.space_group_name_H-M   'P 1'
#
loop_
_entity.id
_entity.type
_entity.pdbx_description
1 polymer ?
#
loop_
_entity_poly.entity_id
_entity_poly.type
_entity_poly.pdbx_seq_one_letter_code
_entity_poly.pdbx_strand_id
1 'polypeptide(L)'
;MMWAMLICCGAGALVRYVFSKVNSRASLPIGTLAANLLGAFLIGYFYNHIEDKQVYVILATGFCGGLTTFSTLNDELAELFSERKKFVLYLASTYILGFLAILLGIFI
;
A
#
# COMPACT_ATOMS: atom_id res chain seq x y z
N MET A 1 18.93 -13.47 3.18
CA MET A 1 18.12 -12.30 3.60
C MET A 1 17.92 -11.29 2.46
N MET A 2 19.00 -10.66 1.93
CA MET A 2 18.87 -9.64 0.86
C MET A 2 18.17 -10.13 -0.42
N TRP A 3 18.52 -11.32 -0.92
CA TRP A 3 17.86 -11.90 -2.10
C TRP A 3 16.36 -12.15 -1.89
N ALA A 4 15.96 -12.65 -0.72
CA ALA A 4 14.55 -12.87 -0.40
C ALA A 4 13.77 -11.56 -0.34
N MET A 5 14.34 -10.51 0.25
CA MET A 5 13.75 -9.16 0.22
C MET A 5 13.56 -8.64 -1.20
N LEU A 6 14.57 -8.78 -2.06
CA LEU A 6 14.48 -8.31 -3.46
C LEU A 6 13.37 -9.03 -4.22
N ILE A 7 13.26 -10.35 -4.06
CA ILE A 7 12.20 -11.15 -4.68
C ILE A 7 10.83 -10.72 -4.16
N CYS A 8 10.67 -10.60 -2.84
CA CYS A 8 9.41 -10.16 -2.23
C CYS A 8 9.03 -8.74 -2.66
N CYS A 9 9.98 -7.81 -2.71
CA CYS A 9 9.76 -6.44 -3.20
C CYS A 9 9.32 -6.42 -4.66
N GLY A 10 9.99 -7.19 -5.53
CA GLY A 10 9.57 -7.34 -6.92
C GLY A 10 8.15 -7.91 -7.05
N ALA A 11 7.81 -8.92 -6.24
CA ALA A 11 6.46 -9.48 -6.21
C ALA A 11 5.41 -8.45 -5.77
N GLY A 12 5.68 -7.69 -4.71
CA GLY A 12 4.81 -6.60 -4.25
C GLY A 12 4.60 -5.53 -5.33
N ALA A 13 5.69 -5.13 -6.01
CA ALA A 13 5.64 -4.16 -7.09
C ALA A 13 4.83 -4.66 -8.31
N LEU A 14 4.91 -5.96 -8.64
CA LEU A 14 4.09 -6.56 -9.70
C LEU A 14 2.61 -6.55 -9.33
N VAL A 15 2.24 -6.87 -8.08
CA VAL A 15 0.85 -6.78 -7.61
C VAL A 15 0.35 -5.34 -7.69
N ARG A 16 1.15 -4.37 -7.22
CA ARG A 16 0.82 -2.94 -7.35
C ARG A 16 0.63 -2.52 -8.80
N TYR A 17 1.47 -3.00 -9.71
CA TYR A 17 1.35 -2.72 -11.14
C TYR A 17 0.05 -3.28 -11.73
N VAL A 18 -0.40 -4.45 -11.29
CA VAL A 18 -1.70 -4.99 -11.72
C VAL A 18 -2.83 -4.09 -11.21
N PHE A 19 -2.78 -3.64 -9.95
CA PHE A 19 -3.77 -2.71 -9.40
C PHE A 19 -3.76 -1.36 -10.12
N SER A 20 -2.60 -0.81 -10.49
CA SER A 20 -2.54 0.49 -11.15
C SER A 20 -3.21 0.52 -12.53
N LYS A 21 -3.41 -0.64 -13.17
CA LYS A 21 -4.15 -0.73 -14.45
C LYS A 21 -5.59 -0.19 -14.35
N VAL A 22 -6.22 -0.27 -13.18
CA VAL A 22 -7.58 0.27 -12.99
C VAL A 22 -7.61 1.78 -12.74
N ASN A 23 -6.48 2.42 -12.41
CA ASN A 23 -6.42 3.86 -12.18
C ASN A 23 -6.86 4.65 -13.43
N SER A 24 -6.46 4.18 -14.62
CA SER A 24 -6.81 4.81 -15.90
C SER A 24 -8.31 4.86 -16.21
N ARG A 25 -9.13 4.06 -15.51
CA ARG A 25 -10.58 3.93 -15.74
C ARG A 25 -11.42 4.60 -14.66
N ALA A 26 -10.80 5.13 -13.62
CA ALA A 26 -11.47 5.62 -12.43
C ALA A 26 -11.29 7.13 -12.26
N SER A 27 -12.27 7.79 -11.63
CA SER A 27 -12.19 9.22 -11.31
C SER A 27 -11.20 9.54 -10.19
N LEU A 28 -10.78 8.52 -9.44
CA LEU A 28 -9.75 8.53 -8.42
C LEU A 28 -8.80 7.34 -8.67
N PRO A 29 -7.53 7.41 -8.24
CA PRO A 29 -6.57 6.32 -8.40
C PRO A 29 -6.83 5.15 -7.41
N ILE A 30 -7.93 4.43 -7.63
CA ILE A 30 -8.42 3.37 -6.74
C ILE A 30 -7.46 2.18 -6.63
N GLY A 31 -6.64 1.92 -7.65
CA GLY A 31 -5.64 0.86 -7.66
C GLY A 31 -4.47 1.19 -6.74
N THR A 32 -3.98 2.43 -6.77
CA THR A 32 -2.93 2.89 -5.85
C THR A 32 -3.44 2.88 -4.41
N LEU A 33 -4.67 3.35 -4.17
CA LEU A 33 -5.33 3.25 -2.87
C LEU A 33 -5.42 1.79 -2.40
N ALA A 34 -5.94 0.89 -3.23
CA ALA A 34 -6.08 -0.53 -2.88
C ALA A 34 -4.72 -1.18 -2.56
N ALA A 35 -3.67 -0.85 -3.31
CA ALA A 35 -2.31 -1.36 -3.06
C ALA A 35 -1.81 -0.89 -1.69
N ASN A 36 -1.97 0.41 -1.39
CA ASN A 36 -1.55 1.00 -0.12
C ASN A 36 -2.34 0.42 1.07
N LEU A 37 -3.67 0.30 0.95
CA LEU A 37 -4.51 -0.26 2.01
C LEU A 37 -4.23 -1.74 2.26
N LEU A 38 -4.03 -2.53 1.19
CA LEU A 38 -3.67 -3.94 1.33
C LEU A 38 -2.30 -4.09 2.01
N GLY A 39 -1.30 -3.32 1.58
CA GLY A 39 0.02 -3.34 2.22
C GLY A 39 -0.03 -2.92 3.69
N ALA A 40 -0.80 -1.90 4.02
CA ALA A 40 -1.04 -1.44 5.39
C ALA A 40 -1.69 -2.54 6.26
N PHE A 41 -2.76 -3.18 5.75
CA PHE A 41 -3.38 -4.33 6.40
C PHE A 41 -2.40 -5.48 6.64
N LEU A 42 -1.65 -5.86 5.60
CA LEU A 42 -0.70 -6.98 5.68
C LEU A 42 0.42 -6.71 6.68
N ILE A 43 0.91 -5.47 6.81
CA ILE A 43 1.88 -5.13 7.86
C ILE A 43 1.30 -5.41 9.25
N GLY A 44 0.07 -4.98 9.52
CA GLY A 44 -0.61 -5.27 10.78
C GLY A 44 -0.81 -6.78 11.02
N TYR A 45 -1.24 -7.50 9.98
CA TYR A 45 -1.44 -8.93 10.02
C TYR A 45 -0.15 -9.71 10.31
N PHE A 46 0.94 -9.36 9.62
CA PHE A 46 2.24 -9.97 9.86
C PHE A 46 2.79 -9.63 11.24
N TYR A 47 2.53 -8.43 11.75
CA TYR A 47 2.91 -8.05 13.11
C TYR A 47 2.26 -8.96 14.16
N ASN A 48 1.01 -9.36 13.96
CA ASN A 48 0.29 -10.23 14.90
C ASN A 48 0.65 -11.72 14.74
N HIS A 49 0.96 -12.18 13.52
CA HIS A 49 1.09 -13.61 13.21
C HIS A 49 2.52 -14.12 12.99
N ILE A 50 3.50 -13.24 12.76
CA ILE A 50 4.88 -13.64 12.45
C ILE A 50 5.80 -13.29 13.61
N GLU A 51 6.18 -14.29 14.40
CA GLU A 51 7.12 -14.14 15.51
C GLU A 51 8.58 -14.01 15.03
N ASP A 52 8.92 -14.66 13.91
CA ASP A 52 10.27 -14.59 13.35
C ASP A 52 10.56 -13.22 12.75
N LYS A 53 11.47 -12.49 13.39
CA LYS A 53 11.85 -11.13 12.98
C LYS A 53 12.40 -11.06 11.56
N GLN A 54 13.15 -12.07 11.09
CA GLN A 54 13.69 -12.07 9.73
C GLN A 54 12.57 -12.24 8.71
N VAL A 55 11.63 -13.15 8.96
CA VAL A 55 10.47 -13.36 8.08
C VAL A 55 9.58 -12.12 8.06
N TYR A 56 9.32 -11.52 9.23
CA TYR A 56 8.56 -10.26 9.32
C TYR A 56 9.22 -9.16 8.47
N VAL A 57 10.53 -8.97 8.58
CA VAL A 57 11.24 -7.93 7.82
C VAL A 57 11.24 -8.23 6.31
N ILE A 58 11.35 -9.49 5.89
CA ILE A 58 11.23 -9.86 4.46
C ILE A 58 9.82 -9.54 3.92
N LEU A 59 8.76 -9.81 4.69
CA LEU A 59 7.39 -9.56 4.25
C LEU A 59 6.98 -8.09 4.37
N ALA A 60 7.22 -7.45 5.51
CA ALA A 60 6.84 -6.06 5.76
C ALA A 60 7.71 -5.09 4.95
N THR A 61 9.03 -5.21 5.00
CA THR A 61 9.92 -4.30 4.27
C THR A 61 10.06 -4.69 2.80
N GLY A 62 10.13 -5.99 2.50
CA GLY A 62 10.21 -6.46 1.11
C GLY A 62 8.87 -6.37 0.40
N PHE A 63 7.94 -7.29 0.68
CA PHE A 63 6.68 -7.38 -0.04
C PHE A 63 5.80 -6.12 0.12
N CYS A 64 5.47 -5.72 1.35
CA CYS A 64 4.64 -4.53 1.56
C CYS A 64 5.35 -3.24 1.12
N GLY A 65 6.69 -3.18 1.21
CA GLY A 65 7.47 -2.06 0.69
C GLY A 65 7.38 -1.92 -0.84
N GLY A 66 7.34 -3.04 -1.59
CA GLY A 66 7.13 -3.00 -3.04
C GLY A 66 5.67 -2.77 -3.45
N LEU A 67 4.74 -3.30 -2.65
CA LEU A 67 3.29 -3.19 -2.85
C LEU A 67 2.76 -1.78 -2.58
N THR A 68 3.26 -1.09 -1.56
CA THR A 68 2.84 0.28 -1.24
C THR A 68 3.68 1.31 -1.99
N THR A 69 3.19 2.53 -2.11
CA THR A 69 3.93 3.63 -2.73
C THR A 69 3.50 4.99 -2.20
N PHE A 70 4.49 5.78 -1.78
CA PHE A 70 4.29 7.17 -1.39
C PHE A 70 4.54 8.14 -2.55
N SER A 71 5.48 7.82 -3.45
CA SER A 71 5.79 8.65 -4.61
C SER A 71 4.61 8.77 -5.56
N THR A 72 4.01 7.65 -5.96
CA THR A 72 2.84 7.67 -6.86
C THR A 72 1.64 8.35 -6.21
N LEU A 73 1.42 8.15 -4.91
CA LEU A 73 0.38 8.85 -4.15
C LEU A 73 0.56 10.38 -4.24
N ASN A 74 1.78 10.89 -4.06
CA ASN A 74 2.05 12.33 -4.12
C ASN A 74 1.86 12.89 -5.53
N ASP A 75 2.31 12.16 -6.55
CA ASP A 75 2.10 12.56 -7.95
C ASP A 75 0.59 12.67 -8.26
N GLU A 76 -0.18 11.65 -7.88
CA GLU A 76 -1.64 11.63 -8.04
C GLU A 76 -2.35 12.75 -7.23
N LEU A 77 -1.88 13.03 -6.01
CA LEU A 77 -2.38 14.15 -5.22
C LEU A 77 -2.06 15.50 -5.87
N ALA A 78 -0.88 15.66 -6.48
CA ALA A 78 -0.52 16.87 -7.22
C ALA A 78 -1.42 17.06 -8.44
N GLU A 79 -1.73 16.00 -9.18
CA GLU A 79 -2.69 16.03 -10.30
C GLU A 79 -4.10 16.45 -9.83
N LEU A 80 -4.55 15.92 -8.69
CA LEU A 80 -5.86 16.22 -8.11
C LEU A 80 -5.93 17.58 -7.40
N PHE A 81 -4.83 18.33 -7.29
CA PHE A 81 -4.75 19.55 -6.48
C PHE A 81 -5.76 20.63 -6.92
N SER A 82 -6.05 20.71 -8.22
CA SER A 82 -7.07 21.61 -8.76
C SER A 82 -8.50 21.17 -8.42
N GLU A 83 -8.73 19.88 -8.18
CA GLU A 83 -10.01 19.26 -7.82
C GLU A 83 -10.14 19.04 -6.31
N ARG A 84 -10.24 20.13 -5.53
CA ARG A 84 -10.20 20.12 -4.05
C ARG A 84 -11.00 19.00 -3.37
N LYS A 85 -12.23 18.70 -3.84
CA LYS A 85 -13.06 17.64 -3.26
C LYS A 85 -12.42 16.26 -3.43
N LYS A 86 -11.92 15.94 -4.63
CA LYS A 86 -11.26 14.67 -4.93
C LYS A 86 -9.91 14.58 -4.20
N PHE A 87 -9.14 15.67 -4.18
CA PHE A 87 -7.89 15.76 -3.43
C PHE A 87 -8.09 15.38 -1.96
N VAL A 88 -9.02 16.07 -1.27
CA VAL A 88 -9.29 15.84 0.15
C VAL A 88 -9.82 14.43 0.38
N LEU A 89 -10.72 13.94 -0.47
CA LEU A 89 -11.24 12.58 -0.36
C LEU A 89 -10.12 11.55 -0.51
N TYR A 90 -9.28 11.65 -1.54
CA TYR A 90 -8.21 10.70 -1.80
C TYR A 90 -7.14 10.70 -0.70
N LEU A 91 -6.75 11.90 -0.23
CA LEU A 91 -5.83 12.06 0.88
C LEU A 91 -6.40 11.46 2.17
N ALA A 92 -7.63 11.82 2.53
CA ALA A 92 -8.28 11.33 3.74
C ALA A 92 -8.49 9.81 3.69
N SER A 93 -8.97 9.27 2.56
CA SER A 93 -9.12 7.83 2.39
C SER A 93 -7.79 7.10 2.55
N THR A 94 -6.70 7.61 1.97
CA THR A 94 -5.39 6.95 2.07
C THR A 94 -4.91 6.87 3.52
N TYR A 95 -4.94 7.98 4.26
CA TYR A 95 -4.40 8.00 5.63
C TYR A 95 -5.35 7.40 6.66
N ILE A 96 -6.64 7.72 6.61
CA ILE A 96 -7.61 7.23 7.59
C ILE A 96 -7.85 5.74 7.39
N LEU A 97 -8.18 5.31 6.16
CA LEU A 97 -8.42 3.90 5.90
C LEU A 97 -7.11 3.10 6.01
N GLY A 98 -5.95 3.69 5.68
CA GLY A 98 -4.66 3.03 5.85
C GLY A 98 -4.36 2.75 7.33
N PHE A 99 -4.60 3.70 8.21
CA PHE A 99 -4.47 3.50 9.65
C PHE A 99 -5.45 2.43 10.17
N LEU A 100 -6.73 2.51 9.75
CA LEU A 100 -7.73 1.50 10.12
C LEU A 100 -7.39 0.11 9.59
N ALA A 101 -6.81 0.01 8.39
CA ALA A 101 -6.37 -1.24 7.80
C ALA A 101 -5.25 -1.89 8.61
N ILE A 102 -4.27 -1.12 9.08
CA ILE A 102 -3.22 -1.62 9.98
C ILE A 102 -3.83 -2.17 11.26
N LEU A 103 -4.72 -1.40 11.92
CA LEU A 103 -5.38 -1.85 13.15
C LEU A 103 -6.18 -3.13 12.92
N LEU A 104 -6.94 -3.19 11.83
CA LEU A 104 -7.69 -4.38 11.46
C LEU A 104 -6.77 -5.59 11.27
N GLY A 105 -5.63 -5.41 10.60
CA GLY A 105 -4.63 -6.46 10.45
C GLY A 105 -4.06 -6.93 11.79
N ILE A 106 -3.88 -6.03 12.76
CA ILE A 106 -3.37 -6.40 14.09
C ILE A 106 -4.40 -7.20 14.90
N PHE A 107 -5.70 -6.87 14.76
CA PHE A 107 -6.76 -7.47 15.60
C PHE A 107 -7.43 -8.71 15.02
N ILE A 108 -7.22 -8.99 13.73
CA ILE A 108 -7.57 -10.27 13.09
C ILE A 108 -6.36 -11.20 13.16
#